data_AF-A0A7V3VS10-F1
#
_entry.id   AF-A0A7V3VS10-F1
#
_cell.length_a   1.000
_cell.length_b   1.000
_cell.length_c   1.000
_cell.angle_alpha   90.00
_cell.angle_beta   90.00
_cell.angle_gamma   90.00
#
_symmetry.space_group_name_H-M   'P 1'
#
loop_
_entity.id
_entity.type
_entity.pdbx_description
1 polymer ?
#
loop_
_entity_poly.entity_id
_entity_poly.type
_entity_poly.pdbx_seq_one_letter_code
_entity_poly.pdbx_strand_id
1 'polypeptide(L)'
;MKFMKKAAIDFGFKRTGIAFTDPQEKIVSRVETVETSNVLKVLEENQPLSEIIVGFPINLKMTFTKSTYGAIDAALEIAKYFSFTPVYLMDERFTTNIASSMGKKELIDGISASILLDERLNGAKGSRVFWVIPPISKKVVNLINSFNSKRLLMIGSALRGLETLYGGTDVEIFEDVPTFFRLRSKNEKYSLHFGIIWDIILQRRDLIDLVVCEKDNFEKVREIFKDHAIIVVEGERCEGTFLVGGRWLKIERESQR
;
A
#
# COMPACT_ATOMS: atom_id res chain seq x y z
N MET A 1 -8.71 -19.64 -22.10
CA MET A 1 -8.37 -18.25 -21.73
C MET A 1 -9.49 -17.74 -20.84
N LYS A 2 -9.21 -17.29 -19.62
CA LYS A 2 -10.23 -16.68 -18.77
C LYS A 2 -10.28 -15.20 -19.16
N PHE A 3 -11.38 -14.76 -19.75
CA PHE A 3 -11.59 -13.35 -20.06
C PHE A 3 -11.82 -12.60 -18.75
N MET A 4 -11.01 -11.57 -18.49
CA MET A 4 -11.06 -10.75 -17.29
C MET A 4 -10.89 -9.29 -17.71
N LYS A 5 -11.45 -8.37 -16.93
CA LYS A 5 -11.28 -6.94 -17.15
C LYS A 5 -10.36 -6.37 -16.08
N LYS A 6 -9.74 -5.24 -16.37
CA LYS A 6 -9.18 -4.36 -15.34
C LYS A 6 -10.15 -3.24 -15.06
N ALA A 7 -10.13 -2.73 -13.83
CA ALA A 7 -10.89 -1.54 -13.45
C ALA A 7 -9.95 -0.45 -12.95
N ALA A 8 -10.23 0.81 -13.28
CA ALA A 8 -9.60 1.96 -12.65
C ALA A 8 -10.65 2.87 -12.03
N ILE A 9 -10.28 3.53 -10.94
CA ILE A 9 -11.17 4.30 -10.09
C ILE A 9 -10.53 5.66 -9.81
N ASP A 10 -11.21 6.74 -10.18
CA ASP A 10 -10.90 8.10 -9.74
C ASP A 10 -11.81 8.45 -8.55
N PHE A 11 -11.25 8.40 -7.34
CA PHE A 11 -12.03 8.50 -6.11
C PHE A 11 -12.37 9.95 -5.77
N GLY A 12 -13.67 10.27 -5.73
CA GLY A 12 -14.20 11.44 -5.04
C GLY A 12 -15.14 11.05 -3.89
N PHE A 13 -15.37 11.98 -2.95
CA PHE A 13 -16.24 11.75 -1.79
C PHE A 13 -17.75 11.70 -2.11
N LYS A 14 -18.16 12.28 -3.25
CA LYS A 14 -19.57 12.34 -3.67
C LYS A 14 -19.81 11.47 -4.90
N ARG A 15 -18.90 11.57 -5.87
CA ARG A 15 -18.93 10.82 -7.11
C ARG A 15 -17.56 10.24 -7.36
N THR A 16 -17.55 9.12 -8.05
CA THR A 16 -16.35 8.35 -8.37
C THR A 16 -16.40 7.99 -9.84
N GLY A 17 -15.33 8.28 -10.56
CA GLY A 17 -15.13 7.80 -11.93
C GLY A 17 -14.69 6.35 -11.92
N ILE A 18 -15.23 5.54 -12.83
CA ILE A 18 -14.82 4.16 -13.00
C ILE A 18 -14.62 3.88 -14.49
N ALA A 19 -13.50 3.25 -14.83
CA ALA A 19 -13.22 2.78 -16.18
C ALA A 19 -12.92 1.28 -16.16
N PHE A 20 -13.29 0.59 -17.24
CA PHE A 20 -13.03 -0.83 -17.43
C PHE A 20 -12.38 -1.08 -18.78
N THR A 21 -11.54 -2.12 -18.84
CA THR A 21 -11.00 -2.59 -20.11
C THR A 21 -11.99 -3.46 -20.87
N ASP A 22 -11.69 -3.76 -22.13
CA ASP A 22 -12.24 -4.93 -22.81
C ASP A 22 -11.78 -6.23 -22.12
N PRO A 23 -12.43 -7.38 -22.37
CA PRO A 23 -12.08 -8.65 -21.74
C PRO A 23 -10.70 -9.22 -22.15
N GLN A 24 -10.04 -8.60 -23.14
CA GLN A 24 -8.67 -8.88 -23.56
C GLN A 24 -7.64 -7.97 -22.89
N GLU A 25 -8.07 -7.01 -22.07
CA GLU A 25 -7.23 -6.05 -21.34
C GLU A 25 -6.32 -5.20 -22.26
N LYS A 26 -6.82 -4.82 -23.44
CA LYS A 26 -6.08 -4.06 -24.44
C LYS A 26 -6.49 -2.60 -24.51
N ILE A 27 -7.77 -2.31 -24.33
CA ILE A 27 -8.32 -0.96 -24.48
C ILE A 27 -9.33 -0.66 -23.37
N VAL A 28 -9.51 0.61 -23.05
CA VAL A 28 -10.63 1.07 -22.23
C VAL A 28 -11.92 0.90 -23.04
N SER A 29 -12.87 0.14 -22.52
CA SER A 29 -14.12 -0.21 -23.23
C SER A 29 -15.36 0.45 -22.63
N ARG A 30 -15.31 0.83 -21.35
CA ARG A 30 -16.43 1.44 -20.62
C ARG A 30 -15.91 2.46 -19.62
N VAL A 31 -16.60 3.59 -19.52
CA VAL A 31 -16.33 4.67 -18.59
C VAL A 31 -17.64 5.14 -18.02
N GLU A 32 -17.72 5.28 -16.71
CA GLU A 32 -18.90 5.81 -16.01
C GLU A 32 -18.51 6.66 -14.80
N THR A 33 -19.45 7.48 -14.33
CA THR A 33 -19.33 8.23 -13.09
C THR A 33 -20.53 7.89 -12.24
N VAL A 34 -20.29 7.42 -11.02
CA VAL A 34 -21.31 6.91 -10.10
C VAL A 34 -21.24 7.64 -8.78
N GLU A 35 -22.30 7.58 -7.98
CA GLU A 35 -22.20 7.96 -6.57
C GLU A 35 -21.18 7.07 -5.86
N THR A 36 -20.35 7.64 -5.00
CA THR A 36 -19.26 6.92 -4.32
C THR A 36 -19.74 5.71 -3.53
N SER A 37 -20.95 5.76 -2.98
CA SER A 37 -21.60 4.64 -2.28
C SER A 37 -21.89 3.43 -3.17
N ASN A 38 -21.96 3.62 -4.49
CA ASN A 38 -22.28 2.57 -5.46
C ASN A 38 -21.04 1.91 -6.08
N VAL A 39 -19.82 2.34 -5.72
CA VAL A 39 -18.57 1.85 -6.33
C VAL A 39 -18.42 0.33 -6.18
N LEU A 40 -18.61 -0.22 -4.98
CA LEU A 40 -18.49 -1.66 -4.75
C LEU A 40 -19.49 -2.46 -5.59
N LYS A 41 -20.73 -1.97 -5.67
CA LYS A 41 -21.79 -2.58 -6.50
C LYS A 41 -21.38 -2.63 -7.97
N VAL A 42 -20.90 -1.52 -8.53
CA VAL A 42 -20.49 -1.45 -9.94
C VAL A 42 -19.29 -2.35 -10.23
N LEU A 43 -18.33 -2.46 -9.31
CA LEU A 43 -17.19 -3.38 -9.44
C LEU A 43 -17.65 -4.85 -9.40
N GLU A 44 -18.61 -5.18 -8.53
CA GLU A 44 -19.17 -6.53 -8.42
C GLU A 44 -19.94 -6.94 -9.69
N GLU A 45 -20.76 -6.05 -10.24
CA GLU A 45 -21.49 -6.27 -11.50
C GLU A 45 -20.57 -6.47 -12.72
N ASN A 46 -19.30 -6.03 -12.62
CA ASN A 46 -18.31 -6.12 -13.70
C ASN A 46 -17.24 -7.21 -13.49
N GLN A 47 -17.40 -8.08 -12.49
CA GLN A 47 -16.55 -9.26 -12.34
C GLN A 47 -16.62 -10.21 -13.56
N PRO A 48 -15.56 -10.99 -13.85
CA PRO A 48 -14.31 -11.10 -13.10
C PRO A 48 -13.31 -9.96 -13.41
N LEU A 49 -12.58 -9.51 -12.39
CA LEU A 49 -11.54 -8.48 -12.49
C LEU A 49 -10.15 -9.04 -12.18
N SER A 50 -9.17 -8.74 -13.02
CA SER A 50 -7.77 -9.19 -12.86
C SER A 50 -6.94 -8.26 -11.98
N GLU A 51 -7.22 -6.96 -12.02
CA GLU A 51 -6.69 -5.96 -11.09
C GLU A 51 -7.64 -4.75 -10.99
N ILE A 52 -7.57 -4.04 -9.87
CA ILE A 52 -8.28 -2.79 -9.63
C ILE A 52 -7.26 -1.70 -9.30
N ILE A 53 -7.35 -0.57 -9.99
CA ILE A 53 -6.48 0.60 -9.80
C ILE A 53 -7.31 1.70 -9.17
N VAL A 54 -6.79 2.31 -8.12
CA VAL A 54 -7.37 3.47 -7.44
C VAL A 54 -6.41 4.65 -7.61
N GLY A 55 -6.92 5.78 -8.08
CA GLY A 55 -6.18 7.02 -8.17
C GLY A 55 -5.64 7.43 -6.82
N PHE A 56 -4.40 7.91 -6.79
CA PHE A 56 -3.71 8.33 -5.59
C PHE A 56 -3.41 9.83 -5.68
N PRO A 57 -4.30 10.68 -5.13
CA PRO A 57 -4.14 12.13 -5.16
C PRO A 57 -2.93 12.52 -4.32
N ILE A 58 -1.82 12.85 -4.95
CA ILE A 58 -0.70 13.51 -4.30
C ILE A 58 -0.64 14.93 -4.85
N ASN A 59 -0.40 15.94 -4.02
CA ASN A 59 -0.18 17.27 -4.58
C ASN A 59 1.27 17.44 -5.09
N LEU A 60 1.55 18.53 -5.81
CA LEU A 60 2.89 18.82 -6.34
C LEU A 60 3.96 18.98 -5.23
N LYS A 61 3.55 19.28 -4.00
CA LYS A 61 4.43 19.37 -2.83
C LYS A 61 4.64 18.02 -2.12
N MET A 62 4.14 16.93 -2.70
CA MET A 62 4.14 15.58 -2.13
C MET A 62 3.47 15.46 -0.75
N THR A 63 2.57 16.39 -0.40
CA THR A 63 1.84 16.33 0.88
C THR A 63 0.45 15.75 0.68
N PHE A 64 -0.01 15.02 1.68
CA PHE A 64 -1.31 14.36 1.62
C PHE A 64 -2.45 15.29 2.00
N THR A 65 -3.58 15.09 1.34
CA THR A 65 -4.82 15.85 1.56
C THR A 65 -5.93 14.93 2.03
N LYS A 66 -7.09 15.50 2.38
CA LYS A 66 -8.29 14.73 2.71
C LYS A 66 -8.63 13.72 1.59
N SER A 67 -8.49 14.12 0.32
CA SER A 67 -8.75 13.24 -0.82
C SER A 67 -7.77 12.07 -0.87
N THR A 68 -6.48 12.32 -0.59
CA THR A 68 -5.46 11.26 -0.51
C THR A 68 -5.86 10.19 0.51
N TYR A 69 -6.23 10.61 1.72
CA TYR A 69 -6.69 9.68 2.76
C TYR A 69 -7.98 8.95 2.38
N GLY A 70 -8.92 9.64 1.73
CA GLY A 70 -10.15 9.03 1.23
C GLY A 70 -9.89 7.94 0.19
N ALA A 71 -8.99 8.19 -0.77
CA ALA A 71 -8.61 7.21 -1.78
C ALA A 71 -7.91 5.98 -1.18
N ILE A 72 -7.04 6.19 -0.18
CA ILE A 72 -6.40 5.09 0.56
C ILE A 72 -7.45 4.23 1.27
N ASP A 73 -8.39 4.87 1.97
CA ASP A 73 -9.43 4.15 2.71
C ASP A 73 -10.36 3.37 1.78
N ALA A 74 -10.74 3.96 0.65
CA ALA A 74 -11.50 3.28 -0.40
C ALA A 74 -10.72 2.08 -0.97
N ALA A 75 -9.44 2.24 -1.30
CA ALA A 75 -8.62 1.15 -1.81
C ALA A 75 -8.49 -0.02 -0.82
N LEU A 76 -8.41 0.27 0.49
CA LEU A 76 -8.40 -0.75 1.54
C LEU A 76 -9.75 -1.47 1.66
N GLU A 77 -10.87 -0.75 1.59
CA GLU A 77 -12.21 -1.34 1.60
C GLU A 77 -12.44 -2.23 0.37
N ILE A 78 -12.00 -1.78 -0.81
CA ILE A 78 -12.06 -2.56 -2.05
C ILE A 78 -11.17 -3.80 -1.93
N ALA A 79 -9.92 -3.67 -1.47
CA ALA A 79 -9.03 -4.81 -1.29
C ALA A 79 -9.58 -5.83 -0.28
N LYS A 80 -10.33 -5.36 0.72
CA LYS A 80 -11.07 -6.21 1.66
C LYS A 80 -12.20 -6.98 0.99
N TYR A 81 -13.04 -6.29 0.24
CA TYR A 81 -14.17 -6.89 -0.44
C TYR A 81 -13.72 -7.89 -1.53
N PHE A 82 -12.74 -7.49 -2.34
CA PHE A 82 -12.19 -8.26 -3.45
C PHE A 82 -10.88 -8.96 -3.07
N SER A 83 -10.92 -9.80 -2.02
CA SER A 83 -9.71 -10.39 -1.40
C SER A 83 -8.77 -11.16 -2.35
N PHE A 84 -9.25 -11.62 -3.51
CA PHE A 84 -8.45 -12.32 -4.53
C PHE A 84 -8.03 -11.44 -5.71
N THR A 85 -8.59 -10.24 -5.85
CA THR A 85 -8.24 -9.30 -6.91
C THR A 85 -7.23 -8.30 -6.36
N PRO A 86 -6.02 -8.19 -6.93
CA PRO A 86 -5.04 -7.22 -6.48
C PRO A 86 -5.54 -5.79 -6.70
N VAL A 87 -5.35 -4.95 -5.68
CA VAL A 87 -5.68 -3.52 -5.72
C VAL A 87 -4.39 -2.70 -5.69
N TYR A 88 -4.30 -1.67 -6.51
CA TYR A 88 -3.16 -0.78 -6.60
C TYR A 88 -3.57 0.68 -6.42
N LEU A 89 -2.74 1.46 -5.73
CA LEU A 89 -2.81 2.91 -5.72
C LEU A 89 -1.82 3.48 -6.74
N MET A 90 -2.28 4.31 -7.66
CA MET A 90 -1.44 4.87 -8.73
C MET A 90 -1.52 6.39 -8.75
N ASP A 91 -0.37 7.05 -8.87
CA ASP A 91 -0.26 8.51 -8.90
C ASP A 91 -1.14 9.11 -10.00
N GLU A 92 -2.02 10.04 -9.64
CA GLU A 92 -3.00 10.63 -10.55
C GLU A 92 -2.65 12.08 -10.95
N ARG A 93 -1.49 12.62 -10.52
CA ARG A 93 -1.15 14.05 -10.64
C ARG A 93 -1.25 14.64 -12.04
N PHE A 94 -1.00 13.85 -13.07
CA PHE A 94 -1.04 14.30 -14.46
C PHE A 94 -2.42 14.11 -15.10
N THR A 95 -3.26 13.25 -14.52
CA THR A 95 -4.59 12.90 -15.07
C THR A 95 -5.60 14.03 -14.92
N THR A 96 -5.60 14.74 -13.78
CA THR A 96 -6.56 15.82 -13.49
C THR A 96 -6.43 17.01 -14.44
N ASN A 97 -5.19 17.36 -14.82
CA ASN A 97 -4.93 18.47 -15.74
C ASN A 97 -5.36 18.14 -17.17
N ILE A 98 -5.13 16.89 -17.61
CA ILE A 98 -5.53 16.42 -18.94
C ILE A 98 -7.05 16.34 -19.02
N ALA A 99 -7.71 15.71 -18.04
CA ALA A 99 -9.17 15.56 -18.01
C ALA A 99 -9.90 16.91 -17.98
N SER A 100 -9.36 17.89 -17.24
CA SER A 100 -9.93 19.24 -17.17
C SER A 100 -9.91 19.99 -18.51
N SER A 101 -9.01 19.62 -19.43
CA SER A 101 -8.95 20.20 -20.78
C SER A 101 -9.95 19.57 -21.77
N MET A 102 -10.58 18.45 -21.39
CA MET A 102 -11.32 17.58 -22.32
C MET A 102 -12.86 17.67 -22.23
N GLY A 103 -13.46 18.41 -21.29
CA GLY A 103 -14.92 18.62 -21.32
C GLY A 103 -15.63 19.01 -20.03
N LYS A 104 -16.94 18.72 -19.98
CA LYS A 104 -17.87 19.07 -18.88
C LYS A 104 -17.50 18.35 -17.58
N LYS A 105 -17.57 19.07 -16.46
CA LYS A 105 -17.22 18.63 -15.09
C LYS A 105 -17.90 17.35 -14.59
N GLU A 106 -19.01 16.95 -15.20
CA GLU A 106 -19.73 15.71 -14.86
C GLU A 106 -19.09 14.45 -15.48
N LEU A 107 -18.33 14.62 -16.57
CA LEU A 107 -17.63 13.54 -17.25
C LEU A 107 -16.15 13.45 -16.83
N ILE A 108 -15.63 14.47 -16.14
CA ILE A 108 -14.21 14.57 -15.76
C ILE A 108 -13.78 13.40 -14.90
N ASP A 109 -14.61 12.98 -13.94
CA ASP A 109 -14.26 11.89 -13.01
C ASP A 109 -14.06 10.57 -13.80
N GLY A 110 -15.01 10.22 -14.68
CA GLY A 110 -14.88 9.06 -15.57
C GLY A 110 -13.69 9.17 -16.54
N ILE A 111 -13.46 10.35 -17.14
CA ILE A 111 -12.31 10.57 -18.03
C ILE A 111 -11.00 10.36 -17.26
N SER A 112 -10.88 10.86 -16.03
CA SER A 112 -9.69 10.67 -15.19
C SER A 112 -9.45 9.19 -14.90
N ALA A 113 -10.49 8.43 -14.57
CA ALA A 113 -10.38 6.98 -14.40
C ALA A 113 -9.93 6.27 -15.70
N SER A 114 -10.39 6.73 -16.86
CA SER A 114 -9.96 6.17 -18.15
C SER A 114 -8.49 6.44 -18.48
N ILE A 115 -7.99 7.65 -18.16
CA ILE A 115 -6.59 8.01 -18.33
C ILE A 115 -5.72 7.18 -17.38
N LEU A 116 -6.14 7.05 -16.12
CA LEU A 116 -5.46 6.21 -15.12
C LEU A 116 -5.36 4.75 -15.59
N LEU A 117 -6.43 4.23 -16.20
CA LEU A 117 -6.43 2.87 -16.74
C LEU A 117 -5.50 2.73 -17.94
N ASP A 118 -5.51 3.70 -18.85
CA ASP A 118 -4.66 3.70 -20.04
C ASP A 118 -3.18 3.80 -19.67
N GLU A 119 -2.81 4.67 -18.74
CA GLU A 119 -1.46 4.75 -18.19
C GLU A 119 -1.01 3.40 -17.60
N ARG A 120 -1.90 2.72 -16.86
CA ARG A 120 -1.63 1.39 -16.32
C ARG A 120 -1.41 0.34 -17.41
N LEU A 121 -2.23 0.34 -18.47
CA LEU A 121 -2.06 -0.55 -19.63
C LEU A 121 -0.72 -0.30 -20.35
N ASN A 122 -0.26 0.94 -20.36
CA ASN A 122 1.03 1.35 -20.93
C ASN A 122 2.23 1.18 -19.96
N GLY A 123 2.05 0.46 -18.85
CA GLY A 123 3.13 0.04 -17.98
C GLY A 123 3.41 0.94 -16.78
N ALA A 124 2.56 1.95 -16.52
CA ALA A 124 2.65 2.72 -15.28
C ALA A 124 2.56 1.78 -14.07
N LYS A 125 3.43 2.02 -13.08
CA LYS A 125 3.51 1.22 -11.86
C LYS A 125 2.60 1.83 -10.79
N GLY A 126 1.78 0.99 -10.19
CA GLY A 126 1.03 1.30 -8.99
C GLY A 126 1.66 0.65 -7.76
N SER A 127 1.33 1.20 -6.60
CA SER A 127 1.68 0.61 -5.31
C SER A 127 0.60 -0.36 -4.86
N ARG A 128 0.96 -1.61 -4.56
CA ARG A 128 -0.04 -2.61 -4.14
C ARG A 128 -0.61 -2.29 -2.76
N VAL A 129 -1.93 -2.49 -2.63
CA VAL A 129 -2.69 -2.35 -1.39
C VAL A 129 -2.98 -3.73 -0.83
N PHE A 130 -2.60 -3.94 0.41
CA PHE A 130 -2.87 -5.19 1.12
C PHE A 130 -3.87 -4.96 2.25
N TRP A 131 -4.91 -5.80 2.28
CA TRP A 131 -5.91 -5.79 3.34
C TRP A 131 -5.63 -6.87 4.39
N VAL A 132 -5.18 -8.06 3.96
CA VAL A 132 -4.71 -9.13 4.86
C VAL A 132 -3.19 -9.06 4.96
N ILE A 133 -2.64 -9.18 6.17
CA ILE A 133 -1.20 -9.28 6.35
C ILE A 133 -0.73 -10.61 5.76
N PRO A 134 0.40 -10.64 5.05
CA PRO A 134 1.19 -11.84 4.91
C PRO A 134 1.44 -12.49 6.29
N PRO A 135 1.39 -13.83 6.41
CA PRO A 135 1.71 -14.51 7.66
C PRO A 135 3.14 -14.18 8.08
N ILE A 136 3.30 -13.60 9.27
CA ILE A 136 4.63 -13.28 9.81
C ILE A 136 5.25 -14.56 10.35
N SER A 137 6.52 -14.82 10.05
CA SER A 137 7.15 -16.02 10.59
C SER A 137 7.44 -15.95 12.07
N LYS A 138 7.53 -17.13 12.69
CA LYS A 138 7.94 -17.31 14.08
C LYS A 138 9.27 -16.62 14.39
N LYS A 139 10.19 -16.53 13.42
CA LYS A 139 11.48 -15.84 13.57
C LYS A 139 11.31 -14.34 13.79
N VAL A 140 10.49 -13.68 12.99
CA VAL A 140 10.17 -12.25 13.14
C VAL A 140 9.38 -12.00 14.42
N VAL A 141 8.43 -12.88 14.77
CA VAL A 141 7.69 -12.78 16.04
C VAL A 141 8.62 -12.88 17.26
N ASN A 142 9.55 -13.84 17.25
CA ASN A 142 10.54 -14.00 18.32
C ASN A 142 11.46 -12.78 18.45
N LEU A 143 11.88 -12.21 17.31
CA LEU A 143 12.65 -10.98 17.28
C LEU A 143 11.90 -9.84 17.97
N ILE A 144 10.64 -9.60 17.59
CA ILE A 144 9.79 -8.54 18.20
C ILE A 144 9.68 -8.75 19.71
N ASN A 145 9.41 -9.99 20.14
CA ASN A 145 9.27 -10.32 21.55
C ASN A 145 10.57 -10.06 22.34
N SER A 146 11.75 -10.22 21.72
CA SER A 146 13.03 -9.98 22.39
C SER A 146 13.24 -8.52 22.80
N PHE A 147 12.61 -7.57 22.10
CA PHE A 147 12.67 -6.15 22.43
C PHE A 147 11.63 -5.71 23.47
N ASN A 148 10.68 -6.59 23.84
CA ASN A 148 9.53 -6.26 24.68
C ASN A 148 8.75 -5.03 24.16
N SER A 149 8.76 -4.83 22.84
CA SER A 149 8.08 -3.75 22.14
C SER A 149 6.60 -4.09 21.94
N LYS A 150 5.75 -3.06 22.01
CA LYS A 150 4.30 -3.20 21.78
C LYS A 150 3.84 -2.59 20.46
N ARG A 151 4.66 -1.76 19.81
CA ARG A 151 4.25 -0.98 18.64
C ARG A 151 5.42 -0.89 17.65
N LEU A 152 5.45 -1.86 16.73
CA LEU A 152 6.48 -2.01 15.72
C LEU A 152 6.09 -1.29 14.41
N LEU A 153 7.06 -0.67 13.77
CA LEU A 153 6.97 -0.14 12.40
C LEU A 153 8.05 -0.83 11.55
N MET A 154 7.65 -1.40 10.43
CA MET A 154 8.57 -1.97 9.43
C MET A 154 8.61 -1.06 8.20
N ILE A 155 9.79 -0.62 7.78
CA ILE A 155 9.93 0.37 6.70
C ILE A 155 10.72 -0.23 5.54
N GLY A 156 10.16 -0.12 4.33
CA GLY A 156 10.71 -0.71 3.11
C GLY A 156 10.43 -2.21 3.02
N SER A 157 11.39 -2.97 2.47
CA SER A 157 11.35 -4.43 2.39
C SER A 157 12.07 -5.15 3.54
N ALA A 158 12.31 -4.46 4.65
CA ALA A 158 12.93 -5.06 5.82
C ALA A 158 12.17 -6.31 6.29
N LEU A 159 12.91 -7.41 6.49
CA LEU A 159 12.52 -8.75 6.90
C LEU A 159 11.51 -9.45 5.98
N ARG A 160 11.36 -8.94 4.75
CA ARG A 160 10.52 -9.55 3.72
C ARG A 160 11.09 -10.89 3.26
N GLY A 161 10.20 -11.82 2.92
CA GLY A 161 10.53 -13.16 2.46
C GLY A 161 10.88 -14.10 3.61
N LEU A 162 10.74 -13.63 4.87
CA LEU A 162 10.87 -14.49 6.04
C LEU A 162 9.57 -15.19 6.39
N GLU A 163 8.46 -14.88 5.74
CA GLU A 163 7.13 -15.47 5.94
C GLU A 163 7.15 -16.99 5.67
N THR A 164 6.62 -17.78 6.59
CA THR A 164 6.51 -19.25 6.45
C THR A 164 5.06 -19.67 6.59
N LEU A 165 4.60 -20.48 5.63
CA LEU A 165 3.24 -21.02 5.53
C LEU A 165 3.03 -22.17 6.52
N TYR A 166 1.86 -22.19 7.15
CA TYR A 166 1.24 -23.45 7.57
C TYR A 166 0.01 -23.69 6.69
N GLY A 167 0.14 -24.63 5.75
CA GLY A 167 -0.98 -25.33 5.10
C GLY A 167 -1.65 -24.62 3.91
N GLY A 168 -1.13 -24.87 2.70
CA GLY A 168 -1.90 -24.89 1.46
C GLY A 168 -2.05 -23.55 0.71
N THR A 169 -1.62 -23.58 -0.56
CA THR A 169 -1.57 -22.49 -1.57
C THR A 169 -0.62 -21.34 -1.27
N ASP A 170 0.55 -21.44 -1.90
CA ASP A 170 1.69 -20.53 -1.79
C ASP A 170 1.39 -19.16 -2.43
N VAL A 171 1.61 -18.08 -1.69
CA VAL A 171 1.83 -16.75 -2.27
C VAL A 171 2.96 -16.07 -1.53
N GLU A 172 4.16 -16.13 -2.11
CA GLU A 172 5.25 -15.20 -1.77
C GLU A 172 4.92 -13.84 -2.39
N ILE A 173 4.73 -12.82 -1.56
CA ILE A 173 4.43 -11.48 -2.06
C ILE A 173 5.74 -10.67 -2.12
N PHE A 174 6.38 -10.69 -3.29
CA PHE A 174 7.43 -9.76 -3.68
C PHE A 174 6.85 -8.67 -4.61
N GLU A 175 7.07 -7.40 -4.26
CA GLU A 175 6.56 -6.19 -4.92
C GLU A 175 7.48 -5.06 -4.49
N ASP A 176 8.25 -4.47 -5.40
CA ASP A 176 9.35 -3.55 -5.10
C ASP A 176 8.97 -2.38 -4.18
N VAL A 177 7.70 -1.96 -4.16
CA VAL A 177 7.19 -0.84 -3.34
C VAL A 177 5.76 -1.11 -2.85
N PRO A 178 5.55 -1.83 -1.74
CA PRO A 178 4.23 -1.97 -1.16
C PRO A 178 3.96 -0.75 -0.28
N THR A 179 3.12 0.16 -0.77
CA THR A 179 2.97 1.48 -0.11
C THR A 179 1.94 1.46 1.02
N PHE A 180 1.02 0.49 1.04
CA PHE A 180 -0.04 0.46 2.05
C PHE A 180 -0.30 -0.93 2.62
N PHE A 181 0.14 -1.10 3.85
CA PHE A 181 -0.50 -2.01 4.79
C PHE A 181 -1.11 -1.17 5.91
N ARG A 182 -2.41 -0.88 5.82
CA ARG A 182 -3.12 -0.42 7.01
C ARG A 182 -3.44 -1.63 7.86
N LEU A 183 -2.47 -2.04 8.65
CA LEU A 183 -2.72 -2.98 9.72
C LEU A 183 -3.74 -2.37 10.70
N ARG A 184 -4.85 -3.09 10.87
CA ARG A 184 -5.53 -3.22 12.16
C ARG A 184 -5.70 -4.70 12.50
N SER A 185 -4.69 -5.54 12.32
CA SER A 185 -4.62 -6.74 13.16
C SER A 185 -4.15 -6.30 14.53
N LYS A 186 -5.12 -6.01 15.39
CA LYS A 186 -4.90 -6.00 16.82
C LYS A 186 -4.77 -7.47 17.23
N ASN A 187 -3.59 -8.07 17.04
CA ASN A 187 -3.21 -9.08 18.02
C ASN A 187 -2.94 -8.31 19.32
N GLU A 188 -3.27 -8.85 20.50
CA GLU A 188 -3.31 -8.09 21.77
C GLU A 188 -1.98 -7.35 22.10
N LYS A 189 -0.89 -7.66 21.39
CA LYS A 189 0.48 -7.27 21.72
C LYS A 189 1.18 -6.32 20.74
N TYR A 190 0.80 -6.23 19.46
CA TYR A 190 1.55 -5.40 18.48
C TYR A 190 0.72 -4.81 17.34
N SER A 191 1.17 -3.62 16.88
CA SER A 191 0.83 -3.06 15.57
C SER A 191 2.07 -3.12 14.68
N LEU A 192 1.88 -3.32 13.38
CA LEU A 192 2.85 -3.35 12.29
C LEU A 192 2.39 -2.36 11.25
N HIS A 193 3.32 -1.63 10.70
CA HIS A 193 3.10 -0.72 9.60
C HIS A 193 4.12 -1.10 8.55
N PHE A 194 3.71 -1.20 7.28
CA PHE A 194 4.59 -1.46 6.16
C PHE A 194 4.31 -0.42 5.08
N GLY A 195 5.36 0.05 4.43
CA GLY A 195 5.32 1.08 3.40
C GLY A 195 6.04 2.35 3.80
N ILE A 196 6.37 3.18 2.81
CA ILE A 196 7.14 4.41 2.98
C ILE A 196 6.22 5.58 2.69
N ILE A 197 5.36 5.90 3.66
CA ILE A 197 4.62 7.15 3.67
C ILE A 197 4.88 7.88 4.96
N TRP A 198 5.80 8.83 4.85
CA TRP A 198 6.25 9.62 5.98
C TRP A 198 5.12 10.47 6.57
N ASP A 199 4.21 11.01 5.77
CA ASP A 199 3.08 11.81 6.28
C ASP A 199 2.17 11.03 7.24
N ILE A 200 1.94 9.74 6.97
CA ILE A 200 1.14 8.84 7.83
C ILE A 200 1.97 8.41 9.04
N ILE A 201 3.23 8.04 8.81
CA ILE A 201 4.14 7.61 9.87
C ILE A 201 4.34 8.72 10.91
N LEU A 202 4.55 9.96 10.46
CA LEU A 202 4.79 11.13 11.30
C LEU A 202 3.61 11.46 12.22
N GLN A 203 2.37 11.15 11.82
CA GLN A 203 1.17 11.34 12.66
C GLN A 203 1.08 10.36 13.82
N ARG A 204 1.82 9.25 13.76
CA ARG A 204 1.77 8.16 14.76
C ARG A 204 3.12 7.87 15.37
N ARG A 205 4.17 8.63 15.04
CA ARG A 205 5.55 8.33 15.41
C ARG A 205 5.71 8.12 16.92
N ASP A 206 5.07 8.97 17.73
CA ASP A 206 5.17 8.94 19.20
C ASP A 206 4.50 7.69 19.81
N LEU A 207 3.75 6.92 19.01
CA LEU A 207 3.18 5.65 19.44
C LEU A 207 4.12 4.47 19.19
N ILE A 208 5.11 4.60 18.32
CA ILE A 208 5.99 3.52 17.87
C ILE A 208 7.18 3.39 18.83
N ASP A 209 7.45 2.18 19.31
CA ASP A 209 8.56 1.90 20.24
C ASP A 209 9.65 0.99 19.66
N LEU A 210 9.42 0.43 18.46
CA LEU A 210 10.41 -0.31 17.67
C LEU A 210 10.25 0.01 16.19
N VAL A 211 11.34 0.28 15.50
CA VAL A 211 11.39 0.45 14.05
C VAL A 211 12.39 -0.54 13.47
N VAL A 212 11.96 -1.32 12.48
CA VAL A 212 12.84 -2.16 11.66
C VAL A 212 12.84 -1.58 10.25
N CYS A 213 14.01 -1.20 9.72
CA CYS A 213 14.10 -0.60 8.39
C CYS A 213 15.29 -1.11 7.58
N GLU A 214 15.24 -0.96 6.27
CA GLU A 214 16.43 -1.15 5.43
C GLU A 214 17.41 0.01 5.58
N LYS A 215 18.67 -0.24 5.24
CA LYS A 215 19.76 0.74 5.29
C LYS A 215 19.42 2.06 4.60
N ASP A 216 18.77 2.02 3.44
CA ASP A 216 18.43 3.23 2.66
C ASP A 216 17.45 4.18 3.39
N ASN A 217 16.67 3.66 4.33
CA ASN A 217 15.74 4.45 5.12
C ASN A 217 16.33 4.93 6.46
N PHE A 218 17.51 4.43 6.86
CA PHE A 218 18.03 4.58 8.21
C PHE A 218 18.20 6.04 8.65
N GLU A 219 18.79 6.89 7.82
CA GLU A 219 19.05 8.29 8.17
C GLU A 219 17.76 9.04 8.55
N LYS A 220 16.71 8.83 7.77
CA LYS A 220 15.39 9.43 8.01
C LYS A 220 14.69 8.83 9.22
N VAL A 221 14.79 7.50 9.41
CA VAL A 221 14.28 6.82 10.60
C VAL A 221 14.96 7.35 11.85
N ARG A 222 16.28 7.49 11.83
CA ARG A 222 17.07 8.03 12.94
C ARG A 222 16.62 9.43 13.31
N GLU A 223 16.39 10.30 12.33
CA GLU A 223 15.93 11.67 12.59
C GLU A 223 14.56 11.70 13.29
N ILE A 224 13.61 10.87 12.84
CA ILE A 224 12.21 10.90 13.31
C ILE A 224 12.05 10.19 14.65
N PHE A 225 12.71 9.05 14.83
CA PHE A 225 12.43 8.11 15.92
C PHE A 225 13.48 8.10 17.02
N LYS A 226 14.56 8.91 16.88
CA LYS A 226 15.69 8.94 17.82
C LYS A 226 15.21 8.84 19.26
N ASP A 227 14.29 9.68 19.70
CA ASP A 227 14.08 9.88 21.13
C ASP A 227 13.18 8.84 21.82
N HIS A 228 12.51 7.95 21.08
CA HIS A 228 11.43 7.12 21.66
C HIS A 228 11.29 5.70 21.10
N ALA A 229 12.09 5.30 20.10
CA ALA A 229 12.03 3.94 19.56
C ALA A 229 13.40 3.26 19.50
N ILE A 230 13.40 1.94 19.66
CA ILE A 230 14.52 1.08 19.30
C ILE A 230 14.59 1.05 17.76
N ILE A 231 15.78 1.22 17.19
CA ILE A 231 15.98 1.18 15.74
C ILE A 231 16.83 -0.03 15.37
N VAL A 232 16.27 -0.90 14.54
CA VAL A 232 16.92 -2.08 13.98
C VAL A 232 17.03 -1.89 12.48
N VAL A 233 18.24 -2.09 11.95
CA VAL A 233 18.52 -1.89 10.52
C VAL A 233 18.86 -3.23 9.89
N GLU A 234 18.16 -3.57 8.81
CA GLU A 234 18.55 -4.66 7.91
C GLU A 234 19.60 -4.18 6.91
N GLY A 235 20.64 -5.00 6.72
CA GLY A 235 21.68 -4.75 5.74
C GLY A 235 22.62 -5.93 5.56
N GLU A 236 23.89 -5.62 5.31
CA GLU A 236 24.95 -6.61 5.13
C GLU A 236 25.53 -7.08 6.48
N ARG A 237 26.28 -8.18 6.45
CA ARG A 237 27.00 -8.67 7.63
C ARG A 237 28.12 -7.70 8.01
N CYS A 238 28.08 -7.19 9.24
CA CYS A 238 29.16 -6.40 9.82
C CYS A 238 29.28 -6.67 11.34
N GLU A 239 30.21 -6.01 12.01
CA GLU A 239 30.34 -6.14 13.47
C GLU A 239 29.07 -5.66 14.18
N GLY A 240 28.61 -6.44 15.16
CA GLY A 240 27.38 -6.15 15.91
C GLY A 240 26.09 -6.54 15.19
N THR A 241 26.13 -7.17 14.01
CA THR A 241 24.92 -7.74 13.40
C THR A 241 24.60 -9.13 13.94
N PHE A 242 23.31 -9.48 13.94
CA PHE A 242 22.78 -10.79 14.25
C PHE A 242 21.89 -11.29 13.11
N LEU A 243 21.75 -12.61 12.99
CA LEU A 243 21.04 -13.25 11.88
C LEU A 243 19.61 -13.60 12.26
N VAL A 244 18.63 -13.09 11.51
CA VAL A 244 17.21 -13.47 11.64
C VAL A 244 16.71 -13.97 10.30
N GLY A 245 16.44 -15.28 10.22
CA GLY A 245 15.87 -15.88 9.01
C GLY A 245 16.74 -15.80 7.75
N GLY A 246 18.04 -15.54 7.88
CA GLY A 246 18.93 -15.32 6.73
C GLY A 246 19.17 -13.84 6.42
N ARG A 247 18.51 -12.91 7.14
CA ARG A 247 18.75 -11.47 7.06
C ARG A 247 19.67 -11.01 8.18
N TRP A 248 20.63 -10.14 7.87
CA TRP A 248 21.50 -9.53 8.87
C TRP A 248 20.88 -8.25 9.41
N LEU A 249 20.74 -8.20 10.72
CA LEU A 249 20.15 -7.08 11.45
C LEU A 249 21.17 -6.47 12.41
N LYS A 250 21.14 -5.15 12.56
CA LYS A 250 21.92 -4.42 13.57
C LYS A 250 21.00 -3.56 14.43
N ILE A 251 21.19 -3.59 15.74
CA ILE A 251 20.55 -2.62 16.65
C ILE A 251 21.42 -1.35 16.60
N GLU A 252 20.87 -0.26 16.07
CA GLU A 252 21.58 1.03 16.00
C GLU A 252 21.27 1.91 17.22
N ARG A 253 20.18 1.64 17.93
CA ARG A 253 19.85 2.31 19.18
C ARG A 253 19.02 1.43 20.11
N GLU A 254 19.49 1.26 21.34
CA GLU A 254 18.66 0.81 22.45
C GLU A 254 17.91 2.00 23.03
N SER A 255 16.60 1.87 23.23
CA SER A 255 15.81 2.87 23.95
C SER A 255 16.40 3.01 25.35
N GLN A 256 16.79 4.23 25.73
CA GLN A 256 16.99 4.56 27.14
C GLN A 256 15.60 4.47 27.77
N ARG A 257 15.33 3.37 28.46
CA ARG A 257 14.17 3.25 29.34
C ARG A 257 14.28 4.21 30.51
#